data_AF-A0A382UHV7-F1
#
_entry.id   AF-A0A382UHV7-F1
#
_cell.length_a   1.000
_cell.length_b   1.000
_cell.length_c   1.000
_cell.angle_alpha   90.00
_cell.angle_beta   90.00
_cell.angle_gamma   90.00
#
_symmetry.space_group_name_H-M   'P 1'
#
loop_
_entity.id
_entity.type
_entity.pdbx_description
1 polymer ?
#
loop_
_entity_poly.entity_id
_entity_poly.type
_entity_poly.pdbx_seq_one_letter_code
_entity_poly.pdbx_strand_id
1 'polypeptide(L)' 'MKALHTLLIVGLLGSLFPTRAALQAGALVVDATPKQLPVHVNGGMRQRELGEVGSPIKVRAIALDDGL' A
#
# COMPACT_ATOMS: atom_id res chain seq x y z
N MET A 1 -18.61 -4.82 47.17
CA MET A 1 -19.40 -4.05 46.18
C MET A 1 -18.62 -2.90 45.55
N LYS A 2 -17.92 -2.04 46.32
CA LYS A 2 -17.19 -0.87 45.79
C LYS A 2 -16.14 -1.22 44.72
N ALA A 3 -15.30 -2.23 44.95
CA ALA A 3 -14.29 -2.68 43.99
C ALA A 3 -14.89 -3.18 42.66
N LEU A 4 -16.06 -3.83 42.70
CA LEU A 4 -16.77 -4.25 41.49
C LEU A 4 -17.25 -3.04 40.67
N HIS A 5 -17.77 -2.01 41.34
CA HIS A 5 -18.20 -0.78 40.68
C HIS A 5 -17.00 -0.03 40.08
N THR A 6 -15.87 0.00 40.80
CA THR A 6 -14.62 0.61 40.30
C THR A 6 -14.12 -0.09 39.04
N LEU A 7 -14.11 -1.43 39.02
CA LEU A 7 -13.75 -2.22 37.83
C LEU A 7 -14.71 -1.96 36.66
N LEU A 8 -16.01 -1.87 36.93
CA LEU A 8 -17.03 -1.61 35.92
C LEU A 8 -16.87 -0.21 35.30
N ILE A 9 -16.57 0.79 36.13
CA ILE A 9 -16.31 2.17 35.68
C ILE A 9 -15.05 2.23 34.81
N VAL A 10 -13.95 1.58 35.21
CA VAL A 10 -12.71 1.54 34.42
C VAL A 10 -12.93 0.85 33.08
N GLY A 11 -13.65 -0.28 33.07
CA GLY A 11 -14.01 -0.99 31.84
C GLY A 11 -14.88 -0.14 30.90
N LEU A 12 -15.84 0.61 31.45
CA LEU A 12 -16.71 1.51 30.69
C LEU A 12 -15.97 2.73 30.14
N LEU A 13 -14.99 3.26 30.87
CA LEU A 13 -14.12 4.34 30.40
C LEU A 13 -13.18 3.90 29.26
N GLY A 14 -12.71 2.64 29.30
CA GLY A 14 -11.87 2.08 28.24
C GLY A 14 -12.59 1.90 26.91
N SER A 15 -13.90 1.60 26.91
CA SER A 15 -14.69 1.42 25.69
C SER A 15 -15.02 2.73 24.96
N LEU A 16 -14.79 3.89 25.59
CA LEU A 16 -14.96 5.21 24.98
C LEU A 16 -13.85 5.56 23.99
N PHE A 17 -12.72 4.82 24.02
CA PHE A 17 -11.60 5.01 23.10
C PHE A 17 -11.56 3.84 22.11
N PRO A 18 -12.29 3.91 20.98
CA PRO A 18 -12.15 2.90 19.95
C PRO A 18 -10.71 2.96 19.41
N THR A 19 -9.94 1.91 19.65
CA THR A 19 -8.66 1.69 18.96
C THR A 19 -8.97 1.53 17.47
N ARG A 20 -8.79 2.60 16.68
CA ARG A 20 -8.98 2.57 15.23
C ARG A 20 -7.71 2.04 14.54
N ALA A 21 -7.40 0.77 14.76
CA ALA A 21 -6.48 0.05 13.87
C ALA A 21 -7.30 -0.55 12.73
N ALA A 22 -7.70 0.29 11.77
CA ALA A 22 -8.37 -0.17 10.56
C ALA A 22 -7.35 -0.09 9.42
N LEU A 23 -6.84 -1.25 8.98
CA LEU A 23 -5.98 -1.35 7.81
C LEU A 23 -6.62 -0.58 6.65
N GLN A 24 -5.96 0.48 6.20
CA GLN A 24 -6.36 1.21 5.01
C GLN A 24 -5.57 0.65 3.83
N ALA A 25 -6.28 0.33 2.75
CA ALA A 25 -5.69 -0.24 1.55
C ALA A 25 -6.15 0.54 0.32
N GLY A 26 -5.18 0.95 -0.50
CA GLY A 26 -5.39 1.54 -1.81
C GLY A 26 -4.75 0.68 -2.90
N ALA A 27 -5.35 0.65 -4.08
CA ALA A 27 -4.77 -0.01 -5.24
C ALA A 27 -4.89 0.88 -6.48
N LEU A 28 -3.84 0.88 -7.31
CA LEU A 28 -3.82 1.64 -8.55
C LEU A 28 -3.11 0.85 -9.65
N VAL A 29 -3.62 0.96 -10.88
CA VAL A 29 -2.96 0.48 -12.09
C VAL A 29 -2.70 1.66 -13.00
N VAL A 30 -1.45 1.85 -13.41
CA VAL A 30 -1.05 2.92 -14.33
C VAL A 30 -0.36 2.34 -15.56
N ASP A 31 -0.49 3.04 -16.69
CA ASP A 31 0.29 2.76 -17.88
C ASP A 31 1.71 3.32 -17.73
N ALA A 32 2.71 2.45 -17.81
CA ALA A 32 4.12 2.80 -17.74
C ALA A 32 4.84 2.51 -19.06
N THR A 33 4.10 2.40 -20.17
CA THR A 33 4.68 2.22 -21.50
C THR A 33 5.54 3.44 -21.85
N PRO A 34 6.82 3.26 -22.23
CA PRO A 34 7.71 4.36 -22.60
C PRO A 34 7.15 5.18 -23.77
N LYS A 35 7.16 6.50 -23.61
CA LYS A 35 6.71 7.45 -24.65
C LYS A 35 7.84 7.90 -25.58
N GLN A 36 9.08 7.67 -25.18
CA GLN A 36 10.29 8.04 -25.90
C GLN A 36 11.16 6.80 -26.02
N LEU A 37 11.72 6.59 -27.21
CA LEU A 37 12.52 5.44 -27.59
C LEU A 37 13.82 5.93 -28.27
N PRO A 38 14.91 5.13 -28.24
CA PRO A 38 15.02 3.83 -27.61
C PRO A 38 15.10 3.90 -26.09
N VAL A 39 14.80 2.78 -25.42
CA VAL A 39 15.01 2.63 -23.97
C VAL A 39 16.08 1.58 -23.68
N HIS A 40 16.85 1.82 -22.62
CA HIS A 40 17.71 0.79 -22.06
C HIS A 40 16.86 -0.30 -21.42
N VAL A 41 17.20 -1.56 -21.73
CA VAL A 41 16.58 -2.72 -21.13
C VAL A 41 17.65 -3.60 -20.48
N ASN A 42 17.23 -4.45 -19.56
CA ASN A 42 18.14 -5.40 -18.96
C ASN A 42 18.64 -6.39 -20.03
N GLY A 43 19.92 -6.30 -20.39
CA GLY A 43 20.57 -7.11 -21.43
C GLY A 43 21.46 -8.23 -20.88
N GLY A 44 21.40 -8.50 -19.57
CA GLY A 44 22.27 -9.48 -18.92
C GLY A 44 23.73 -8.99 -18.90
N MET A 45 24.61 -9.68 -19.64
CA MET A 45 26.05 -9.39 -19.66
C MET A 45 26.46 -8.20 -20.55
N ARG A 46 25.57 -7.72 -21.43
CA ARG A 46 25.82 -6.56 -22.30
C ARG A 46 24.66 -5.58 -22.20
N GLN A 47 24.93 -4.29 -22.39
CA GLN A 47 23.88 -3.30 -22.52
C GLN A 47 23.04 -3.60 -23.77
N ARG A 48 21.72 -3.43 -23.65
CA ARG A 48 20.78 -3.57 -24.76
C ARG A 48 19.81 -2.39 -24.76
N GLU A 49 19.50 -1.93 -25.96
CA GLU A 49 18.50 -0.89 -26.23
C GLU A 49 17.42 -1.46 -27.14
N LEU A 50 16.16 -1.05 -26.92
CA LEU A 50 15.04 -1.40 -27.77
C LEU A 50 14.36 -0.14 -28.29
N GLY A 51 14.10 -0.12 -29.60
CA GLY A 51 13.40 0.96 -30.31
C GLY A 51 11.92 0.71 -30.55
N GLU A 52 11.36 -0.35 -29.98
CA GLU A 52 9.95 -0.72 -30.13
C GLU A 52 9.37 -1.26 -28.82
N VAL A 53 8.05 -1.12 -28.68
CA VAL A 53 7.27 -1.69 -27.59
C VAL A 53 6.48 -2.88 -28.13
N GLY A 54 6.81 -4.09 -27.69
CA GLY A 54 6.06 -5.30 -28.08
C GLY A 54 4.68 -5.40 -27.41
N SER A 55 4.56 -4.95 -26.16
CA SER A 55 3.32 -4.96 -25.38
C SER A 55 3.27 -3.77 -24.42
N PRO A 56 2.08 -3.19 -24.13
CA PRO A 56 1.94 -2.14 -23.12
C PRO A 56 2.43 -2.60 -21.74
N ILE A 57 3.11 -1.71 -21.03
CA ILE A 57 3.60 -1.97 -19.67
C ILE A 57 2.61 -1.39 -18.68
N LYS A 58 2.13 -2.20 -17.74
CA LYS A 58 1.26 -1.77 -16.64
C LYS A 58 1.99 -1.91 -15.32
N VAL A 59 1.99 -0.85 -14.52
CA VAL A 59 2.47 -0.88 -13.13
C VAL A 59 1.26 -1.01 -12.21
N ARG A 60 1.37 -1.89 -11.22
CA ARG A 60 0.34 -2.13 -10.20
C ARG A 60 0.93 -1.78 -8.85
N ALA A 61 0.28 -0.87 -8.14
CA ALA A 61 0.67 -0.45 -6.80
C ALA A 61 -0.42 -0.84 -5.81
N ILE A 62 0.02 -1.27 -4.62
CA ILE A 62 -0.81 -1.46 -3.43
C ILE A 62 -0.20 -0.56 -2.36
N ALA A 63 -1.02 0.34 -1.81
CA ALA A 63 -0.65 1.16 -0.66
C ALA A 63 -1.37 0.60 0.58
N LEU A 64 -0.63 0.41 1.66
CA LEU A 64 -1.13 -0.11 2.93
C LEU A 64 -0.74 0.89 4.02
N ASP A 65 -1.68 1.17 4.91
CA ASP A 65 -1.52 2.03 6.08
C ASP A 65 -2.20 1.34 7.26
N ASP A 66 -1.56 1.32 8.43
CA ASP A 66 -2.06 0.68 9.65
C ASP A 66 -3.15 1.51 10.36
N GLY A 67 -3.41 2.72 9.85
CA GLY A 67 -4.46 3.61 10.30
C GLY A 67 -4.17 4.30 11.62
N LEU A 68 -2.90 4.34 12.05
CA LEU A 68 -2.42 4.99 13.28
C LEU A 68 -2.02 6.45 13.09
#